data_AF-A0A929TTI3-F1
#
_entry.id   AF-A0A929TTI3-F1
#
_cell.length_a   1.000
_cell.length_b   1.000
_cell.length_c   1.000
_cell.angle_alpha   90.00
_cell.angle_beta   90.00
_cell.angle_gamma   90.00
#
_symmetry.space_group_name_H-M   'P 1'
#
loop_
_entity.id
_entity.type
_entity.pdbx_description
1 polymer ?
#
loop_
_entity_poly.entity_id
_entity_poly.type
_entity_poly.pdbx_seq_one_letter_code
_entity_poly.pdbx_strand_id
1 'polypeptide(L)'
;LESGACDAICMDSVVAEYQIKRSKKPFAILKDSLSEEKYGIGFKKGNTELADQVYKTLMAMKEDGTVDQITEKWFGSKDGFVLE
;
A
#
# COMPACT_ATOMS: atom_id res chain seq x y z
N LEU A 1 0.27 9.73 20.14
CA LEU A 1 1.72 10.02 20.14
C LEU A 1 2.00 11.48 20.52
N GLU A 2 1.78 12.46 19.65
CA GLU A 2 2.20 13.85 19.91
C GLU A 2 1.52 14.53 21.09
N SER A 3 0.22 14.26 21.29
CA SER A 3 -0.52 14.77 22.44
C SER A 3 -0.23 14.01 23.74
N GLY A 4 0.57 12.94 23.70
CA GLY A 4 0.78 12.04 24.84
C GLY A 4 -0.38 11.10 25.16
N ALA A 5 -1.43 11.05 24.33
CA ALA A 5 -2.60 10.19 24.58
C ALA A 5 -2.33 8.68 24.40
N CYS A 6 -1.24 8.30 23.74
CA CYS A 6 -0.81 6.92 23.56
C CYS A 6 0.70 6.86 23.27
N ASP A 7 1.31 5.71 23.58
CA ASP A 7 2.74 5.42 23.40
C ASP A 7 3.06 4.79 22.03
N ALA A 8 2.10 4.09 21.42
CA ALA A 8 2.24 3.43 20.13
C ALA A 8 0.92 3.42 19.34
N ILE A 9 1.02 3.26 18.02
CA ILE A 9 -0.13 3.11 17.11
C ILE A 9 0.15 1.91 16.20
N CYS A 10 -0.84 1.03 16.03
CA CYS A 10 -0.82 0.00 15.00
C CYS A 10 -1.31 0.62 13.68
N MET A 11 -0.51 0.49 12.62
CA MET A 11 -0.78 1.10 11.32
C MET A 11 -0.08 0.32 10.21
N ASP A 12 -0.66 0.32 9.02
CA ASP A 12 -0.06 -0.15 7.78
C ASP A 12 1.36 0.44 7.61
N SER A 13 2.35 -0.43 7.43
CA SER A 13 3.77 -0.03 7.38
C SER A 13 4.04 1.03 6.31
N VAL A 14 3.45 0.86 5.13
CA VAL A 14 3.58 1.79 4.00
C VAL A 14 3.05 3.19 4.33
N VAL A 15 1.92 3.26 5.04
CA VAL A 15 1.32 4.54 5.46
C VAL A 15 2.18 5.17 6.55
N ALA A 16 2.65 4.38 7.51
CA ALA A 16 3.54 4.84 8.56
C ALA A 16 4.85 5.42 7.98
N GLU A 17 5.50 4.71 7.06
CA GLU A 17 6.72 5.17 6.39
C GLU A 17 6.51 6.49 5.65
N TYR A 18 5.42 6.60 4.89
CA TYR A 18 5.08 7.83 4.19
C TYR A 18 4.90 9.01 5.16
N GLN A 19 4.16 8.79 6.25
CA GLN A 19 3.90 9.83 7.25
C GLN A 19 5.17 10.25 8.00
N ILE A 20 6.06 9.31 8.34
CA ILE A 20 7.34 9.61 8.98
C ILE A 20 8.23 10.43 8.05
N LYS A 21 8.38 9.99 6.78
CA LYS A 21 9.13 10.74 5.74
C LYS A 21 8.60 12.16 5.55
N ARG A 22 7.27 12.34 5.54
CA ARG A 22 6.62 13.64 5.33
C ARG A 22 6.69 14.54 6.57
N SER A 23 6.42 14.00 7.75
CA SER A 23 6.30 14.79 8.99
C SER A 23 7.65 15.27 9.53
N LYS A 24 8.76 14.59 9.18
CA LYS A 24 10.11 14.85 9.71
C LYS A 24 10.18 14.79 11.24
N LYS A 25 9.23 14.11 11.87
CA LYS A 25 9.17 13.93 13.33
C LYS A 25 9.95 12.67 13.74
N PRO A 26 10.44 12.59 14.98
CA PRO A 26 11.29 11.50 15.46
C PRO A 26 10.44 10.26 15.83
N PHE A 27 9.66 9.74 14.88
CA PHE A 27 8.95 8.48 15.04
C PHE A 27 9.78 7.34 14.44
N ALA A 28 9.61 6.14 15.00
CA ALA A 28 10.25 4.93 14.54
C ALA A 28 9.20 3.83 14.32
N ILE A 29 9.47 2.96 13.35
CA ILE A 29 8.70 1.74 13.11
C ILE A 29 9.46 0.60 13.79
N LEU A 30 8.75 -0.21 14.57
CA LEU A 30 9.33 -1.41 15.19
C LEU A 30 9.61 -2.48 14.13
N LYS A 31 10.63 -3.32 14.37
CA LYS A 31 11.05 -4.35 13.41
C LYS A 31 9.98 -5.44 13.21
N ASP A 32 9.26 -5.77 14.28
CA ASP A 32 8.27 -6.84 14.25
C ASP A 32 6.95 -6.32 13.67
N SER A 33 6.39 -7.05 12.71
CA SER A 33 5.04 -6.82 12.20
C SER A 33 4.03 -7.68 12.95
N LEU A 34 2.80 -7.18 13.08
CA LEU A 34 1.70 -7.93 13.71
C LEU A 34 1.00 -8.86 12.70
N SER A 35 0.98 -8.49 11.42
CA SER A 35 0.39 -9.26 10.34
C SER A 35 1.02 -8.89 9.01
N GLU A 36 0.98 -9.83 8.06
CA GLU A 36 1.13 -9.55 6.64
C GLU A 36 -0.26 -9.33 6.03
N GLU A 37 -0.39 -8.30 5.21
CA GLU A 37 -1.68 -7.90 4.64
C GLU A 37 -1.55 -7.73 3.13
N LYS A 38 -2.46 -8.39 2.40
CA LYS A 38 -2.61 -8.19 0.94
C LYS A 38 -3.75 -7.22 0.71
N TYR A 39 -3.46 -6.13 0.00
CA TYR A 39 -4.50 -5.19 -0.44
C TYR A 39 -5.25 -5.77 -1.63
N GLY A 40 -6.56 -5.51 -1.68
CA GLY A 40 -7.41 -5.98 -2.76
C GLY A 40 -8.49 -4.97 -3.10
N ILE A 41 -9.01 -5.07 -4.33
CA ILE A 41 -10.16 -4.29 -4.77
C ILE A 41 -11.41 -5.13 -4.53
N GLY A 42 -12.24 -4.68 -3.60
CA GLY A 42 -13.49 -5.35 -3.24
C GLY A 42 -14.62 -5.04 -4.24
N PHE A 43 -15.33 -6.08 -4.68
CA PHE A 43 -16.51 -5.96 -5.52
C PHE A 43 -17.77 -6.46 -4.79
N LYS A 44 -18.95 -5.94 -5.19
CA LYS A 44 -20.22 -6.49 -4.74
C LYS A 44 -20.29 -7.97 -5.11
N LYS A 45 -20.66 -8.84 -4.16
CA LYS A 45 -20.83 -10.28 -4.42
C LYS A 45 -21.75 -10.52 -5.62
N GLY A 46 -21.31 -11.40 -6.53
CA GLY A 46 -22.02 -11.71 -7.78
C GLY A 46 -21.72 -10.77 -8.96
N ASN A 47 -21.04 -9.64 -8.74
CA ASN A 47 -20.64 -8.74 -9.82
C ASN A 47 -19.30 -9.17 -10.43
N THR A 48 -19.29 -10.34 -11.07
CA THR A 48 -18.06 -10.92 -11.65
C THR A 48 -17.61 -10.21 -12.91
N GLU A 49 -18.54 -9.67 -13.71
CA GLU A 49 -18.20 -8.97 -14.96
C GLU A 49 -17.31 -7.75 -14.69
N LEU A 50 -17.68 -6.90 -13.72
CA LEU A 50 -16.86 -5.74 -13.35
C LEU A 50 -15.52 -6.18 -12.72
N ALA A 51 -15.54 -7.22 -11.89
CA ALA A 51 -14.32 -7.73 -11.26
C ALA A 51 -13.32 -8.21 -12.32
N ASP A 52 -13.79 -8.95 -13.32
CA ASP A 52 -12.96 -9.48 -14.41
C ASP A 52 -12.42 -8.36 -15.30
N GLN A 53 -13.23 -7.35 -15.59
CA GLN A 53 -12.79 -6.19 -16.38
C GLN A 53 -11.65 -5.45 -15.67
N VAL A 54 -11.83 -5.14 -14.37
CA VAL A 54 -10.79 -4.45 -13.58
C VAL A 54 -9.53 -5.30 -13.48
N TYR A 55 -9.66 -6.60 -13.20
CA TYR A 55 -8.51 -7.51 -13.12
C TYR A 55 -7.72 -7.53 -14.44
N LYS A 56 -8.39 -7.69 -15.58
CA LYS A 56 -7.73 -7.70 -16.91
C LYS A 56 -7.01 -6.38 -17.19
N THR A 57 -7.62 -5.25 -16.87
CA THR A 57 -6.99 -3.93 -17.05
C THR A 57 -5.74 -3.79 -16.17
N LEU A 58 -5.81 -4.20 -14.90
CA LEU A 58 -4.66 -4.16 -13.99
C LEU A 58 -3.52 -5.05 -14.46
N MET A 59 -3.82 -6.24 -14.97
CA MET A 59 -2.80 -7.13 -15.55
C MET A 59 -2.17 -6.53 -16.81
N ALA A 60 -2.96 -5.92 -17.70
CA ALA A 60 -2.41 -5.22 -18.87
C ALA A 60 -1.49 -4.05 -18.47
N MET A 61 -1.88 -3.28 -17.44
CA MET A 61 -1.04 -2.20 -16.88
C MET A 61 0.24 -2.71 -16.22
N LYS A 62 0.25 -3.96 -15.75
CA LYS A 62 1.47 -4.62 -15.24
C LYS A 62 2.39 -4.98 -16.40
N GLU A 63 1.83 -5.55 -17.46
CA GLU A 63 2.57 -5.96 -18.65
C GLU A 63 3.19 -4.78 -19.41
N ASP A 64 2.49 -3.65 -19.49
CA ASP A 64 2.97 -2.44 -20.18
C ASP A 64 3.90 -1.55 -19.33
N GLY A 65 4.12 -1.91 -18.06
CA GLY A 65 4.99 -1.18 -17.13
C GLY A 65 4.36 0.06 -16.49
N THR A 66 3.06 0.32 -16.71
CA THR A 66 2.34 1.41 -16.05
C THR A 66 2.34 1.23 -14.53
N VAL A 67 2.20 -0.01 -14.03
CA VAL A 67 2.26 -0.31 -12.59
C VAL A 67 3.61 0.08 -12.02
N ASP A 68 4.72 -0.26 -12.67
CA ASP A 68 6.07 0.09 -12.21
C ASP A 68 6.25 1.60 -12.08
N GLN A 69 5.75 2.38 -13.04
CA GLN A 69 5.84 3.84 -13.01
C GLN A 69 5.05 4.44 -11.84
N ILE A 70 3.87 3.89 -11.55
CA ILE A 70 3.06 4.29 -10.40
C ILE A 70 3.77 3.92 -9.10
N THR A 71 4.31 2.71 -9.01
CA THR A 71 5.03 2.20 -7.84
C THR A 71 6.26 3.07 -7.54
N GLU A 72 7.08 3.38 -8.55
CA GLU A 72 8.25 4.24 -8.41
C GLU A 72 7.87 5.66 -7.96
N LYS A 73 6.79 6.23 -8.50
CA LYS A 73 6.32 7.57 -8.12
C LYS A 73 5.94 7.68 -6.64
N TRP A 74 5.28 6.66 -6.08
CA TRP A 74 4.75 6.71 -4.72
C TRP A 74 5.70 6.13 -3.67
N PHE A 75 6.51 5.14 -4.03
CA PHE A 75 7.38 4.42 -3.10
C PHE A 75 8.87 4.67 -3.32
N GLY A 76 9.25 5.33 -4.44
CA GLY A 76 10.64 5.66 -4.76
C GLY A 76 11.47 4.50 -5.30
N SER A 77 10.86 3.33 -5.50
CA SER A 77 11.44 2.15 -6.12
C SER A 77 10.34 1.34 -6.80
N LYS A 78 10.67 0.59 -7.84
CA LYS A 78 9.75 -0.36 -8.52
C LYS A 78 9.41 -1.58 -7.67
N ASP A 79 10.22 -1.89 -6.67
CA ASP A 79 9.99 -3.02 -5.75
C ASP A 79 9.05 -2.66 -4.59
N GLY A 80 8.60 -1.41 -4.51
CA GLY A 80 7.78 -0.92 -3.39
C GLY A 80 6.34 -1.46 -3.37
N PHE A 81 5.87 -2.03 -4.47
CA PHE A 81 4.55 -2.64 -4.60
C PHE A 81 4.58 -3.68 -5.71
N VAL A 82 4.04 -4.88 -5.44
CA VAL A 82 3.88 -5.95 -6.40
C VAL A 82 2.39 -6.19 -6.63
N LEU A 83 1.94 -5.98 -7.85
CA LEU A 83 0.60 -6.39 -8.26
C LEU A 83 0.61 -7.90 -8.56
N GLU A 84 -0.24 -8.66 -7.87
CA GLU A 84 -0.42 -10.10 -8.07
C GLU A 84 -1.70 -10.43 -8.84
#